data_AF-A0A7G1IQE3-F1
#
_entry.id   AF-A0A7G1IQE3-F1
#
_cell.length_a   1.000
_cell.length_b   1.000
_cell.length_c   1.000
_cell.angle_alpha   90.00
_cell.angle_beta   90.00
_cell.angle_gamma   90.00
#
_symmetry.space_group_name_H-M   'P 1'
#
loop_
_entity.id
_entity.type
_entity.pdbx_description
1 polymer ?
#
loop_
_entity_poly.entity_id
_entity_poly.type
_entity_poly.pdbx_seq_one_letter_code
_entity_poly.pdbx_strand_id
1 'polypeptide(L)'
;MTTILVTGATGNVGRPLVTALADAGVTVRAVSRHPDSAGLPAGVAVLTSAADGLRGADAVFLNSRALGDHLVAVVDRARDEGVTRLVVLSAINADDDFSVQPSRFRGDRNQEVEQLAVDSGLEWVSLRPTMFVSNLVGMWSTQLQAGDVVRGRTPPRPVHPLSRRTSRRWRRRRCSPTGWSAAGLR
;
A
#
# COMPACT_ATOMS: atom_id res chain seq x y z
N MET A 1 -6.57 2.00 22.74
CA MET A 1 -6.20 0.89 21.82
C MET A 1 -6.15 1.45 20.42
N THR A 2 -5.10 1.15 19.65
CA THR A 2 -4.96 1.70 18.29
C THR A 2 -5.87 0.95 17.30
N THR A 3 -6.70 1.68 16.57
CA THR A 3 -7.57 1.18 15.50
C THR A 3 -7.00 1.58 14.14
N ILE A 4 -6.76 0.60 13.28
CA ILE A 4 -6.22 0.82 11.93
C ILE A 4 -7.23 0.37 10.87
N LEU A 5 -7.59 1.28 9.98
CA LEU A 5 -8.37 0.97 8.78
C LEU A 5 -7.43 0.57 7.64
N VAL A 6 -7.64 -0.60 7.05
CA VAL A 6 -6.82 -1.14 5.96
C VAL A 6 -7.63 -1.23 4.69
N THR A 7 -7.25 -0.45 3.68
CA THR A 7 -7.82 -0.56 2.33
C THR A 7 -7.06 -1.60 1.50
N GLY A 8 -7.75 -2.24 0.55
CA GLY A 8 -7.17 -3.35 -0.22
C GLY A 8 -6.81 -4.56 0.66
N ALA A 9 -7.58 -4.78 1.73
CA ALA A 9 -7.27 -5.73 2.81
C ALA A 9 -7.14 -7.18 2.35
N THR A 10 -7.74 -7.57 1.23
CA THR A 10 -7.64 -8.92 0.67
C THR A 10 -6.54 -9.07 -0.37
N GLY A 11 -5.87 -7.98 -0.75
CA GLY A 11 -4.84 -7.93 -1.77
C GLY A 11 -3.46 -8.41 -1.30
N ASN A 12 -2.49 -8.35 -2.22
CA ASN A 12 -1.14 -8.90 -2.00
C ASN A 12 -0.39 -8.25 -0.82
N VAL A 13 -0.63 -6.97 -0.56
CA VAL A 13 -0.03 -6.22 0.56
C VAL A 13 -0.99 -6.16 1.76
N GLY A 14 -2.28 -5.93 1.53
CA GLY A 14 -3.26 -5.77 2.60
C GLY A 14 -3.46 -7.04 3.44
N ARG A 15 -3.52 -8.22 2.81
CA ARG A 15 -3.76 -9.48 3.55
C ARG A 15 -2.66 -9.80 4.58
N PRO A 16 -1.37 -9.81 4.22
CA PRO A 16 -0.31 -10.02 5.20
C PRO A 16 -0.24 -8.87 6.22
N LEU A 17 -0.57 -7.63 5.83
CA LEU A 17 -0.64 -6.51 6.77
C LEU A 17 -1.72 -6.71 7.83
N VAL A 18 -2.95 -7.05 7.43
CA VAL A 18 -4.06 -7.35 8.34
C VAL A 18 -3.69 -8.46 9.31
N THR A 19 -3.08 -9.53 8.79
CA THR A 19 -2.63 -10.67 9.62
C THR A 19 -1.61 -10.21 10.65
N ALA A 20 -0.56 -9.50 10.21
CA ALA A 20 0.48 -9.02 11.12
C ALA A 20 -0.02 -8.02 12.18
N LEU A 21 -1.01 -7.19 11.83
CA LEU A 21 -1.63 -6.25 12.77
C LEU A 21 -2.51 -6.98 13.79
N ALA A 22 -3.31 -7.94 13.34
CA ALA A 22 -4.14 -8.77 14.22
C ALA A 22 -3.28 -9.59 15.19
N ASP A 23 -2.21 -10.23 14.70
CA ASP A 23 -1.24 -10.98 15.52
C ASP A 23 -0.54 -10.09 16.56
N ALA A 24 -0.41 -8.79 16.28
CA ALA A 24 0.13 -7.80 17.20
C ALA A 24 -0.90 -7.22 18.18
N GLY A 25 -2.14 -7.71 18.18
CA GLY A 25 -3.22 -7.24 19.07
C GLY A 25 -3.78 -5.85 18.71
N VAL A 26 -3.55 -5.38 17.48
CA VAL A 26 -4.11 -4.11 16.99
C VAL A 26 -5.55 -4.33 16.54
N THR A 27 -6.45 -3.38 16.82
CA THR A 27 -7.82 -3.42 16.30
C THR A 27 -7.80 -3.10 14.80
N VAL A 28 -8.15 -4.07 13.95
CA VAL A 28 -8.12 -3.90 12.49
C VAL A 28 -9.53 -3.81 11.93
N ARG A 29 -9.77 -2.77 11.13
CA ARG A 29 -10.91 -2.64 10.23
C ARG A 29 -10.42 -2.87 8.80
N ALA A 30 -10.94 -3.88 8.13
CA ALA A 30 -10.49 -4.30 6.81
C ALA A 30 -11.55 -3.97 5.75
N VAL A 31 -11.18 -3.18 4.74
CA VAL A 31 -12.09 -2.86 3.63
C VAL A 31 -11.97 -3.93 2.54
N SER A 32 -13.10 -4.58 2.23
CA SER A 32 -13.21 -5.59 1.18
C SER A 32 -14.49 -5.37 0.36
N ARG A 33 -14.38 -5.49 -0.96
CA ARG A 33 -15.54 -5.50 -1.87
C ARG A 33 -16.43 -6.74 -1.69
N HIS A 34 -15.88 -7.80 -1.11
CA HIS A 34 -16.58 -9.05 -0.81
C HIS A 34 -16.34 -9.37 0.67
N PRO A 35 -17.13 -8.78 1.59
CA PRO A 35 -16.90 -8.95 3.03
C PRO A 35 -17.08 -10.41 3.46
N ASP A 36 -18.13 -11.07 2.98
CA ASP A 36 -18.52 -12.44 3.37
C ASP A 36 -17.48 -13.50 2.97
N SER A 37 -16.72 -13.23 1.90
CA SER A 37 -15.69 -14.13 1.38
C SER A 37 -14.27 -13.58 1.56
N ALA A 38 -14.06 -12.62 2.48
CA ALA A 38 -12.76 -11.96 2.65
C ALA A 38 -11.68 -12.93 3.17
N GLY A 39 -12.08 -13.93 3.96
CA GLY A 39 -11.17 -14.95 4.52
C GLY A 39 -10.04 -14.33 5.33
N LEU A 40 -10.34 -13.34 6.17
CA LEU A 40 -9.40 -12.66 7.05
C LEU A 40 -9.42 -13.29 8.46
N PRO A 41 -8.38 -13.08 9.29
CA PRO A 41 -8.34 -13.63 10.64
C PRO A 41 -9.57 -13.26 11.48
N ALA A 42 -9.93 -14.14 12.43
CA ALA A 42 -11.01 -13.87 13.37
C ALA A 42 -10.74 -12.60 14.18
N GLY A 43 -11.80 -11.84 14.50
CA GLY A 43 -11.70 -10.57 15.23
C GLY A 43 -11.39 -9.34 14.36
N VAL A 44 -11.06 -9.52 13.07
CA VAL A 44 -10.95 -8.40 12.13
C VAL A 44 -12.35 -7.96 11.69
N ALA A 45 -12.67 -6.68 11.88
CA ALA A 45 -13.94 -6.11 11.41
C ALA A 45 -13.86 -5.89 9.89
N VAL A 46 -14.69 -6.58 9.10
CA VAL A 46 -14.69 -6.45 7.64
C VAL A 46 -15.79 -5.49 7.19
N LEU A 47 -15.41 -4.47 6.42
CA LEU A 47 -16.29 -3.39 5.96
C LEU A 47 -16.35 -3.36 4.43
N THR A 48 -17.48 -2.95 3.89
CA THR A 48 -17.70 -2.81 2.44
C THR A 48 -17.09 -1.52 1.88
N SER A 49 -17.06 -0.45 2.68
CA SER A 49 -16.47 0.83 2.29
C SER A 49 -15.45 1.33 3.32
N ALA A 50 -14.50 2.13 2.87
CA ALA A 50 -13.57 2.80 3.77
C ALA A 50 -14.28 3.87 4.61
N ALA A 51 -15.28 4.54 4.05
CA ALA A 51 -16.04 5.60 4.72
C ALA A 51 -16.67 5.14 6.04
N ASP A 52 -17.16 3.90 6.09
CA ASP A 52 -17.78 3.31 7.29
C ASP A 52 -16.76 3.02 8.40
N GLY A 53 -15.47 2.93 8.04
CA GLY A 53 -14.38 2.58 8.95
C GLY A 53 -13.57 3.75 9.48
N LEU A 54 -13.81 4.97 8.99
CA LEU A 54 -13.00 6.15 9.31
C LEU A 54 -13.23 6.64 10.74
N ARG A 55 -14.49 6.72 11.19
CA ARG A 55 -14.81 7.25 12.51
C ARG A 55 -14.16 6.44 13.63
N GLY A 56 -13.30 7.08 14.41
CA GLY A 56 -12.56 6.43 15.49
C GLY A 56 -11.42 5.51 15.03
N ALA A 57 -10.98 5.62 13.77
CA ALA A 57 -9.70 5.05 13.35
C ALA A 57 -8.57 6.04 13.69
N ASP A 58 -7.48 5.53 14.27
CA ASP A 58 -6.29 6.35 14.55
C ASP A 58 -5.43 6.54 13.30
N ALA A 59 -5.39 5.50 12.44
CA ALA A 59 -4.62 5.49 11.21
C ALA A 59 -5.33 4.77 10.07
N VAL A 60 -5.02 5.17 8.83
CA VAL A 60 -5.54 4.56 7.60
C VAL A 60 -4.39 4.11 6.70
N PHE A 61 -4.40 2.85 6.29
CA PHE A 61 -3.55 2.34 5.22
C PHE A 61 -4.25 2.54 3.87
N LEU A 62 -3.65 3.40 3.03
CA LEU A 62 -4.18 3.83 1.73
C LEU A 62 -3.57 2.99 0.59
N ASN A 63 -4.44 2.30 -0.13
CA ASN A 63 -4.14 1.60 -1.37
C ASN A 63 -4.96 2.28 -2.48
N SER A 64 -4.29 3.07 -3.32
CA SER A 64 -4.94 3.90 -4.35
C SER A 64 -5.79 3.09 -5.31
N ARG A 65 -5.29 1.95 -5.78
CA ARG A 65 -6.04 1.04 -6.65
C ARG A 65 -7.26 0.42 -5.98
N ALA A 66 -7.20 0.14 -4.67
CA ALA A 66 -8.35 -0.39 -3.94
C ALA A 66 -9.43 0.66 -3.72
N LEU A 67 -9.05 1.92 -3.57
CA LEU A 67 -9.97 3.04 -3.37
C LEU A 67 -10.54 3.58 -4.69
N GLY A 68 -9.77 3.52 -5.78
CA GLY A 68 -10.19 4.02 -7.09
C GLY A 68 -10.67 5.46 -7.00
N ASP A 69 -11.86 5.72 -7.52
CA ASP A 69 -12.47 7.06 -7.56
C ASP A 69 -12.83 7.60 -6.17
N HIS A 70 -12.91 6.75 -5.14
CA HIS A 70 -13.18 7.17 -3.76
C HIS A 70 -11.95 7.70 -3.03
N LEU A 71 -10.76 7.66 -3.65
CA LEU A 71 -9.51 8.00 -2.99
C LEU A 71 -9.52 9.39 -2.35
N VAL A 72 -9.92 10.41 -3.11
CA VAL A 72 -9.94 11.82 -2.64
C VAL A 72 -10.92 11.96 -1.46
N ALA A 73 -12.16 11.52 -1.65
CA ALA A 73 -13.20 11.61 -0.63
C ALA A 73 -12.83 10.87 0.68
N VAL A 74 -12.10 9.75 0.60
CA VAL A 74 -11.65 9.02 1.78
C VAL A 74 -10.55 9.78 2.52
N VAL A 75 -9.63 10.42 1.82
CA VAL A 75 -8.56 11.23 2.45
C VAL A 75 -9.13 12.47 3.12
N ASP A 76 -10.02 13.19 2.43
CA ASP A 76 -10.68 14.38 2.98
C ASP A 76 -11.47 14.02 4.24
N ARG A 77 -12.30 12.97 4.15
CA ARG A 77 -13.12 12.53 5.28
C ARG A 77 -12.30 11.93 6.43
N ALA A 78 -11.13 11.35 6.16
CA ALA A 78 -10.26 10.85 7.22
C ALA A 78 -9.84 11.98 8.17
N ARG A 79 -9.52 13.15 7.62
CA ARG A 79 -9.21 14.35 8.40
C ARG A 79 -10.41 14.76 9.28
N ASP A 80 -11.59 14.82 8.69
CA ASP A 80 -12.81 15.25 9.39
C ASP A 80 -13.25 14.29 10.50
N GLU A 81 -12.97 12.99 10.34
CA GLU A 81 -13.35 11.94 11.29
C GLU A 81 -12.27 11.68 12.37
N GLY A 82 -11.24 12.54 12.43
CA GLY A 82 -10.23 12.53 13.50
C GLY A 82 -9.08 11.54 13.31
N VAL A 83 -8.87 11.02 12.09
CA VAL A 83 -7.68 10.20 11.77
C VAL A 83 -6.43 11.04 11.96
N THR A 84 -5.41 10.48 12.61
CA THR A 84 -4.16 11.21 12.88
C THR A 84 -3.04 10.86 11.90
N ARG A 85 -3.10 9.67 11.28
CA ARG A 85 -2.03 9.17 10.41
C ARG A 85 -2.51 8.45 9.15
N LEU A 86 -1.87 8.76 8.03
CA LEU A 86 -2.00 8.05 6.76
C LEU A 86 -0.74 7.22 6.47
N VAL A 87 -0.92 5.96 6.06
CA VAL A 87 0.17 5.11 5.55
C VAL A 87 -0.14 4.79 4.10
N VAL A 88 0.66 5.34 3.19
CA VAL A 88 0.43 5.27 1.76
C VAL A 88 1.19 4.09 1.15
N LEU A 89 0.50 3.24 0.40
CA LEU A 89 1.13 2.30 -0.51
C LEU A 89 1.35 2.98 -1.86
N SER A 90 2.61 3.26 -2.18
CA SER A 90 3.08 3.89 -3.40
C SER A 90 4.01 2.93 -4.16
N ALA A 91 4.96 3.48 -4.92
CA ALA A 91 6.02 2.74 -5.61
C ALA A 91 7.30 3.59 -5.71
N ILE A 92 8.44 2.94 -5.92
CA ILE A 92 9.75 3.62 -6.03
C ILE A 92 9.82 4.65 -7.17
N ASN A 93 9.04 4.42 -8.23
CA ASN A 93 8.97 5.26 -9.41
C ASN A 93 7.82 6.28 -9.36
N ALA A 94 7.30 6.60 -8.18
CA ALA A 94 6.19 7.54 -8.02
C ALA A 94 6.53 8.96 -8.52
N ASP A 95 7.81 9.33 -8.52
CA ASP A 95 8.28 10.64 -8.99
C ASP A 95 8.70 10.61 -10.49
N ASP A 96 8.69 9.45 -11.14
CA ASP A 96 9.03 9.32 -12.56
C ASP A 96 7.87 9.78 -13.45
N ASP A 97 8.14 10.06 -14.73
CA ASP A 97 7.10 10.40 -15.70
C ASP A 97 6.01 9.30 -15.80
N PHE A 98 4.75 9.69 -15.93
CA PHE A 98 3.63 8.75 -15.98
C PHE A 98 3.72 7.71 -17.10
N SER A 99 4.34 8.06 -18.24
CA SER A 99 4.53 7.13 -19.37
C SER A 99 5.43 5.95 -19.02
N VAL A 100 6.28 6.07 -18.00
CA VAL A 100 7.20 5.02 -17.54
C VAL A 100 6.75 4.35 -16.24
N GLN A 101 5.52 4.60 -15.78
CA GLN A 101 4.93 3.95 -14.60
C GLN A 101 3.99 2.80 -15.00
N PRO A 102 4.46 1.55 -15.14
CA PRO A 102 3.63 0.45 -15.64
C PRO A 102 2.44 0.08 -14.74
N SER A 103 2.57 0.33 -13.43
CA SER A 103 1.51 0.16 -12.43
C SER A 103 0.29 1.06 -12.70
N ARG A 104 0.51 2.24 -13.31
CA ARG A 104 -0.57 3.18 -13.65
C ARG A 104 -1.59 2.59 -14.61
N PHE A 105 -1.13 1.81 -15.60
CA PHE A 105 -2.01 1.09 -16.52
C PHE A 105 -2.82 -0.03 -15.83
N ARG A 106 -2.50 -0.38 -14.58
CA ARG A 106 -3.25 -1.32 -13.74
C ARG A 106 -4.14 -0.62 -12.71
N GLY A 107 -4.27 0.71 -12.81
CA GLY A 107 -5.12 1.53 -11.95
C GLY A 107 -4.42 2.08 -10.70
N ASP A 108 -3.11 1.87 -10.54
CA ASP A 108 -2.36 2.45 -9.42
C ASP A 108 -2.18 3.96 -9.64
N ARG A 109 -2.36 4.76 -8.58
CA ARG A 109 -2.24 6.24 -8.60
C ARG A 109 -1.22 6.70 -7.57
N ASN A 110 0.02 6.21 -7.71
CA ASN A 110 1.07 6.30 -6.68
C ASN A 110 1.46 7.74 -6.33
N GLN A 111 1.70 8.58 -7.34
CA GLN A 111 2.02 9.99 -7.11
C GLN A 111 0.82 10.73 -6.50
N GLU A 112 -0.38 10.47 -7.02
CA GLU A 112 -1.58 11.16 -6.55
C GLU A 112 -1.94 10.82 -5.11
N VAL A 113 -1.82 9.55 -4.69
CA VAL A 113 -2.10 9.18 -3.29
C VAL A 113 -1.05 9.75 -2.33
N GLU A 114 0.21 9.90 -2.76
CA GLU A 114 1.21 10.59 -1.95
C GLU A 114 0.93 12.07 -1.82
N GLN A 115 0.56 12.71 -2.92
CA GLN A 115 0.24 14.14 -2.93
C GLN A 115 -0.99 14.43 -2.06
N LEU A 116 -2.04 13.61 -2.17
CA LEU A 116 -3.21 13.71 -1.28
C LEU A 116 -2.84 13.55 0.19
N ALA A 117 -1.93 12.63 0.53
CA ALA A 117 -1.49 12.48 1.90
C ALA A 117 -0.69 13.69 2.40
N VAL A 118 0.15 14.29 1.56
CA VAL A 118 0.86 15.55 1.85
C VAL A 118 -0.12 16.69 2.08
N ASP A 119 -1.06 16.88 1.15
CA ASP A 119 -2.00 17.99 1.15
C ASP A 119 -3.06 17.86 2.26
N SER A 120 -3.32 16.63 2.74
CA SER A 120 -4.25 16.37 3.85
C SER A 120 -3.85 17.05 5.15
N GLY A 121 -2.57 17.41 5.33
CA GLY A 121 -2.03 17.95 6.58
C GLY A 121 -1.97 16.95 7.74
N LEU A 122 -2.35 15.68 7.54
CA LEU A 122 -2.21 14.61 8.52
C LEU A 122 -0.76 14.12 8.60
N GLU A 123 -0.39 13.44 9.68
CA GLU A 123 0.88 12.72 9.68
C GLU A 123 0.84 11.65 8.59
N TRP A 124 1.92 11.49 7.82
CA TRP A 124 1.93 10.48 6.77
C TRP A 124 3.27 9.76 6.63
N VAL A 125 3.19 8.54 6.10
CA VAL A 125 4.34 7.74 5.69
C VAL A 125 4.04 7.14 4.32
N SER A 126 4.93 7.36 3.34
CA SER A 126 4.87 6.64 2.06
C SER A 126 5.75 5.41 2.08
N LEU A 127 5.15 4.27 1.71
CA LEU A 127 5.83 3.03 1.43
C LEU A 127 6.04 2.95 -0.09
N ARG A 128 7.29 3.07 -0.52
CA ARG A 128 7.71 3.02 -1.93
C ARG A 128 8.43 1.70 -2.26
N PRO A 129 7.71 0.57 -2.39
CA PRO A 129 8.28 -0.71 -2.81
C PRO A 129 8.82 -0.65 -4.24
N THR A 130 9.78 -1.51 -4.56
CA THR A 130 10.35 -1.68 -5.90
C THR A 130 9.48 -2.62 -6.75
N MET A 131 9.62 -3.93 -6.50
CA MET A 131 8.92 -5.01 -7.18
C MET A 131 8.50 -6.01 -6.11
N PHE A 132 7.36 -6.68 -6.27
CA PHE A 132 6.99 -7.79 -5.41
C PHE A 132 7.44 -9.12 -6.03
N VAL A 133 7.88 -10.07 -5.20
CA VAL A 133 8.19 -11.45 -5.66
C VAL A 133 6.98 -12.07 -6.38
N SER A 134 5.75 -11.73 -5.97
CA SER A 134 4.52 -12.18 -6.63
C SER A 134 4.41 -11.77 -8.10
N ASN A 135 5.08 -10.69 -8.51
CA ASN A 135 5.08 -10.25 -9.91
C ASN A 135 5.79 -11.26 -10.80
N LEU A 136 6.83 -11.93 -10.28
CA LEU A 136 7.61 -12.93 -11.00
C LEU A 136 6.76 -14.12 -11.42
N VAL A 137 5.78 -14.50 -10.61
CA VAL A 137 4.83 -15.59 -10.94
C VAL A 137 4.08 -15.26 -12.23
N GLY A 138 3.51 -14.06 -12.33
CA GLY A 138 2.80 -13.65 -13.55
C GLY A 138 3.72 -13.43 -14.76
N MET A 139 4.98 -13.05 -14.53
CA MET A 139 5.94 -12.79 -15.61
C MET A 139 6.56 -14.06 -16.18
N TRP A 140 6.80 -15.08 -15.35
CA TRP A 140 7.66 -16.21 -15.69
C TRP A 140 6.96 -17.57 -15.63
N SER A 141 5.78 -17.70 -15.02
CA SER A 141 5.11 -19.00 -14.85
C SER A 141 4.97 -19.79 -16.15
N THR A 142 4.46 -19.18 -17.23
CA THR A 142 4.32 -19.86 -18.52
C THR A 142 5.65 -20.29 -19.12
N GLN A 143 6.72 -19.50 -18.94
CA GLN A 143 8.05 -19.84 -19.44
C GLN A 143 8.64 -21.00 -18.65
N LEU A 144 8.52 -20.97 -17.32
CA LEU A 144 8.98 -22.03 -16.42
C LEU A 144 8.19 -23.34 -16.58
N GLN A 145 6.92 -23.26 -16.99
CA GLN A 145 6.14 -24.44 -17.37
C GLN A 145 6.59 -25.04 -18.70
N ALA A 146 7.18 -24.22 -19.59
CA ALA A 146 7.66 -24.67 -20.90
C ALA A 146 9.12 -25.18 -20.87
N GLY A 147 9.88 -24.85 -19.82
CA GLY A 147 11.25 -25.34 -19.61
C GLY A 147 12.07 -24.43 -18.68
N ASP A 148 13.39 -24.65 -18.65
CA ASP A 148 14.27 -24.06 -17.63
C ASP A 148 14.86 -22.68 -18.02
N VAL A 149 14.32 -22.03 -19.06
CA VAL A 149 14.84 -20.78 -19.60
C VAL A 149 13.79 -19.67 -19.56
N VAL A 150 14.11 -18.58 -18.86
CA VAL A 150 13.32 -17.33 -18.86
C VAL A 150 13.99 -16.30 -19.76
N ARG A 151 13.26 -15.80 -20.76
CA ARG A 151 13.69 -14.73 -21.65
C ARG A 151 13.08 -13.40 -21.22
N GLY A 152 13.92 -12.36 -21.18
CA GLY A 152 13.53 -10.97 -20.89
C GLY A 152 13.89 -10.04 -22.04
N ARG A 153 13.17 -8.91 -22.17
CA ARG A 153 13.42 -7.91 -23.22
C ARG A 153 14.77 -7.20 -23.08
N THR A 154 15.26 -7.10 -21.85
CA THR A 154 16.53 -6.45 -21.51
C THR A 154 17.36 -7.37 -20.63
N PRO A 155 18.70 -7.21 -20.60
CA PRO A 155 19.55 -7.93 -19.66
C PRO A 155 19.04 -7.76 -18.22
N PRO A 156 19.18 -8.79 -17.36
CA PRO A 156 18.75 -8.70 -15.98
C PRO A 156 19.50 -7.56 -15.28
N ARG A 157 18.75 -6.62 -14.71
CA ARG A 157 19.29 -5.61 -13.80
C ARG A 157 19.06 -6.07 -12.36
N PRO A 158 19.98 -5.77 -11.42
CA PRO A 158 19.75 -6.05 -10.01
C PRO A 158 18.43 -5.41 -9.57
N VAL A 159 17.52 -6.25 -9.09
CA VAL A 159 16.27 -5.84 -8.44
C VAL A 159 16.25 -6.44 -7.04
N HIS A 160 15.68 -5.71 -6.09
CA HIS A 160 15.48 -6.19 -4.73
C HIS A 160 13.99 -6.43 -4.50
N PRO A 161 13.42 -7.55 -4.98
CA PRO A 161 12.00 -7.78 -4.88
C PRO A 161 11.59 -8.01 -3.42
N LEU A 162 10.49 -7.40 -3.02
CA LEU A 162 9.93 -7.52 -1.68
C LEU A 162 9.07 -8.77 -1.60
N SER A 163 9.34 -9.59 -0.60
CA SER A 163 8.49 -10.71 -0.20
C SER A 163 7.29 -10.18 0.58
N ARG A 164 6.16 -10.92 0.53
CA ARG A 164 4.96 -10.67 1.34
C ARG A 164 5.25 -10.63 2.85
N ARG A 165 6.38 -11.23 3.29
CA ARG A 165 6.80 -11.29 4.71
C ARG A 165 7.78 -10.19 5.12
N THR A 166 8.28 -9.37 4.19
CA THR A 166 9.28 -8.33 4.51
C THR A 166 8.60 -7.11 5.12
N SER A 167 8.19 -7.19 6.40
CA SER A 167 7.61 -6.06 7.15
C SER A 167 8.60 -5.34 8.06
N ARG A 168 9.87 -5.78 8.14
CA ARG A 168 10.80 -5.35 9.20
C ARG A 168 11.81 -4.26 8.86
N ARG A 169 11.86 -3.76 7.61
CA ARG A 169 12.73 -2.61 7.24
C ARG A 169 12.02 -1.64 6.32
N TRP A 170 11.14 -0.84 6.89
CA TRP A 170 10.64 0.37 6.23
C TRP A 170 11.52 1.55 6.66
N ARG A 171 12.21 2.19 5.70
CA ARG A 171 12.93 3.44 5.99
C ARG A 171 11.88 4.51 6.30
N ARG A 172 11.84 4.99 7.54
CA ARG A 172 11.16 6.24 7.87
C ARG A 172 11.89 7.36 7.15
N ARG A 173 11.29 7.94 6.11
CA ARG A 173 11.66 9.26 5.61
C ARG A 173 10.53 10.20 6.04
N ARG A 174 10.82 11.10 6.99
CA ARG A 174 9.93 12.23 7.29
C ARG A 174 10.23 13.30 6.23
N CYS A 175 9.20 13.79 5.54
CA CYS A 175 9.34 14.98 4.70
C CYS A 175 9.11 16.23 5.55
N SER A 176 9.98 17.24 5.40
CA SER A 176 9.73 18.62 5.82
C SER A 176 9.19 19.44 4.64
N PRO A 177 8.45 20.54 4.87
CA PRO A 177 7.82 21.34 3.80
C PRO A 177 8.80 21.98 2.79
N THR A 178 10.10 21.96 3.07
CA THR A 178 11.14 22.60 2.28
C THR A 178 12.11 21.57 1.68
N GLY A 179 11.66 20.80 0.68
CA GLY A 179 12.54 20.00 -0.18
C GLY A 179 13.23 18.78 0.47
N TRP A 180 13.68 17.88 -0.40
CA TRP A 180 14.31 16.61 -0.03
C TRP A 180 15.76 16.83 0.42
N SER A 181 16.02 16.72 1.72
CA SER A 181 17.39 16.61 2.23
C SER A 181 17.69 15.17 2.66
N ALA A 182 18.66 14.55 2.00
CA ALA A 182 19.26 13.30 2.45
C ALA A 182 20.24 13.61 3.58
N ALA A 183 19.77 13.67 4.82
CA ALA A 183 20.66 13.81 5.98
C ALA A 183 21.24 12.43 6.39
N GLY A 184 22.56 12.42 6.58
CA GLY A 184 23.45 11.26 6.68
C GLY A 184 23.18 10.25 7.79
N LEU A 185 23.60 9.01 7.51
CA LEU A 185 23.90 7.98 8.50
C LEU A 185 25.26 8.33 9.12
N ARG A 186 25.31 8.45 10.44
CA ARG A 186 26.43 7.91 11.22
C ARG A 186 25.90 6.67 11.95
#